data_AF-A0A534H0P2-F1
#
_entry.id   AF-A0A534H0P2-F1
#
_cell.length_a   1.000
_cell.length_b   1.000
_cell.length_c   1.000
_cell.angle_alpha   90.00
_cell.angle_beta   90.00
_cell.angle_gamma   90.00
#
_symmetry.space_group_name_H-M   'P 1'
#
loop_
_entity.id
_entity.type
_entity.pdbx_description
1 polymer ?
#
loop_
_entity_poly.entity_id
_entity_poly.type
_entity_poly.pdbx_seq_one_letter_code
_entity_poly.pdbx_strand_id
1 'polypeptide(L)'
;KQLPIEGERVKIGALLFVIDQQPYIAALAQAKAALAQSEAALVQSQRDLARAKSLSEIDAVSQQELDAAVAKNDANLASVDAGRALVRTAQLNLGYTTITSPINGVMGRAQLRLGGLVTANSTVLTTLYETDRMYVNFSISEQRLLTLHDGRAAEYGLVAGLRSAG
;
A
#
# COMPACT_ATOMS: atom_id res chain seq x y z
N LYS A 1 -15.43 -10.43 -9.54
CA LYS A 1 -16.03 -9.33 -8.73
C LYS A 1 -16.06 -8.11 -9.63
N GLN A 2 -17.24 -7.61 -9.97
CA GLN A 2 -17.39 -6.52 -10.95
C GLN A 2 -16.91 -5.21 -10.30
N LEU A 3 -16.20 -4.37 -11.07
CA LEU A 3 -15.73 -3.06 -10.58
C LEU A 3 -16.95 -2.12 -10.46
N PRO A 4 -17.03 -1.28 -9.41
CA PRO A 4 -18.12 -0.33 -9.23
C PRO A 4 -18.23 0.61 -10.42
N ILE A 5 -19.47 0.92 -10.79
CA ILE A 5 -19.75 1.92 -11.85
C ILE A 5 -19.88 3.32 -11.24
N GLU A 6 -19.72 4.35 -12.08
CA GLU A 6 -19.83 5.74 -11.66
C GLU A 6 -21.18 6.01 -10.96
N GLY A 7 -21.15 6.69 -9.82
CA GLY A 7 -22.33 7.00 -9.01
C GLY A 7 -22.75 5.89 -8.04
N GLU A 8 -22.06 4.75 -8.02
CA GLU A 8 -22.38 3.64 -7.12
C GLU A 8 -21.87 3.89 -5.68
N ARG A 9 -22.64 3.43 -4.70
CA ARG A 9 -22.22 3.44 -3.28
C ARG A 9 -21.17 2.37 -3.04
N VAL A 10 -20.03 2.79 -2.52
CA VAL A 10 -18.91 1.92 -2.16
C VAL A 10 -18.70 1.92 -0.64
N LYS A 11 -18.34 0.75 -0.11
CA LYS A 11 -17.97 0.58 1.29
C LYS A 11 -16.46 0.58 1.45
N ILE A 12 -15.98 0.81 2.67
CA ILE A 12 -14.56 0.61 3.03
C ILE A 12 -14.12 -0.79 2.58
N GLY A 13 -12.98 -0.87 1.89
CA GLY A 13 -12.42 -2.11 1.35
C GLY A 13 -13.06 -2.60 0.04
N ALA A 14 -14.03 -1.86 -0.53
CA ALA A 14 -14.56 -2.18 -1.85
C ALA A 14 -13.46 -1.99 -2.92
N LEU A 15 -13.30 -2.99 -3.80
CA LEU A 15 -12.37 -2.92 -4.93
C LEU A 15 -12.86 -1.87 -5.93
N LEU A 16 -12.03 -0.87 -6.22
CA LEU A 16 -12.36 0.21 -7.16
C LEU A 16 -11.67 0.01 -8.50
N PHE A 17 -10.37 -0.30 -8.49
CA PHE A 17 -9.57 -0.48 -9.69
C PHE A 17 -8.55 -1.60 -9.50
N VAL A 18 -8.16 -2.21 -10.62
CA VAL A 18 -7.06 -3.16 -10.71
C VAL A 18 -6.11 -2.67 -11.81
N ILE A 19 -4.85 -2.44 -11.44
CA ILE A 19 -3.76 -2.22 -12.39
C ILE A 19 -3.32 -3.58 -12.92
N ASP A 20 -2.81 -3.64 -14.16
CA ASP A 20 -2.24 -4.87 -14.70
C ASP A 20 -1.15 -5.42 -13.76
N GLN A 21 -1.42 -6.61 -13.23
CA GLN A 21 -0.61 -7.26 -12.22
C GLN A 21 0.53 -8.08 -12.82
N GLN A 22 0.46 -8.42 -14.12
CA GLN A 22 1.45 -9.28 -14.77
C GLN A 22 2.90 -8.83 -14.56
N PRO A 23 3.27 -7.55 -14.77
CA PRO A 23 4.65 -7.11 -14.53
C PRO A 23 5.06 -7.22 -13.05
N TYR A 24 4.13 -6.98 -12.12
CA TYR A 24 4.39 -7.05 -10.68
C TYR A 24 4.52 -8.49 -10.18
N ILE A 25 3.72 -9.42 -10.71
CA ILE A 25 3.83 -10.86 -10.44
C ILE A 25 5.17 -11.39 -10.95
N ALA A 26 5.58 -11.01 -12.16
CA ALA A 26 6.88 -11.38 -12.70
C ALA A 26 8.04 -10.84 -11.84
N ALA A 27 7.98 -9.57 -11.44
CA ALA A 27 8.98 -8.98 -10.55
C ALA A 27 9.05 -9.68 -9.18
N LEU A 28 7.90 -10.05 -8.60
CA LEU A 28 7.85 -10.84 -7.37
C LEU A 28 8.47 -12.24 -7.56
N ALA A 29 8.21 -12.90 -8.68
CA ALA A 29 8.80 -14.19 -8.99
C ALA A 29 10.33 -14.09 -9.11
N GLN A 30 10.83 -13.06 -9.78
CA GLN A 30 12.27 -12.79 -9.90
C GLN A 30 12.91 -12.53 -8.53
N ALA A 31 12.29 -11.71 -7.68
CA ALA A 31 12.79 -11.43 -6.33
C ALA A 31 12.83 -12.70 -5.46
N LYS A 32 11.82 -13.56 -5.56
CA LYS A 32 11.79 -14.85 -4.85
C LYS A 32 12.89 -15.79 -5.34
N ALA A 33 13.15 -15.84 -6.64
CA ALA A 33 14.23 -16.65 -7.20
C ALA A 33 15.62 -16.15 -6.71
N ALA A 34 15.83 -14.83 -6.67
CA ALA A 34 17.05 -14.25 -6.12
C ALA A 34 17.24 -14.59 -4.63
N LEU A 35 16.17 -14.49 -3.82
CA LEU A 35 16.20 -14.92 -2.41
C LEU A 35 16.58 -16.40 -2.29
N ALA A 36 15.97 -17.28 -3.08
CA ALA A 36 16.27 -18.70 -3.05
C ALA A 36 17.74 -19.00 -3.40
N GLN A 37 18.33 -18.25 -4.33
CA GLN A 37 19.76 -18.34 -4.65
C GLN A 37 20.63 -17.94 -3.44
N SER A 38 20.30 -16.84 -2.77
CA SER A 38 21.02 -16.40 -1.56
C SER A 38 20.87 -17.39 -0.41
N GLU A 39 19.68 -17.96 -0.22
CA GLU A 39 19.43 -18.98 0.80
C GLU A 39 20.25 -20.25 0.54
N ALA A 40 20.34 -20.70 -0.72
CA ALA A 40 21.21 -21.81 -1.10
C ALA A 40 22.70 -21.51 -0.83
N ALA A 41 23.16 -20.31 -1.13
CA ALA A 41 24.53 -19.89 -0.84
C ALA A 41 24.82 -19.85 0.67
N LEU A 42 23.86 -19.37 1.48
CA LEU A 42 23.96 -19.39 2.94
C LEU A 42 24.07 -20.81 3.49
N VAL A 43 23.23 -21.74 3.01
CA VAL A 43 23.30 -23.15 3.42
C VAL A 43 24.67 -23.74 3.12
N GLN A 44 25.24 -23.42 1.95
CA GLN A 44 26.59 -23.88 1.60
C GLN A 44 27.64 -23.29 2.54
N SER A 45 27.65 -21.97 2.78
CA SER A 45 28.62 -21.35 3.69
C SER A 45 28.48 -21.79 5.14
N GLN A 46 27.27 -22.11 5.60
CA GLN A 46 27.05 -22.68 6.93
C GLN A 46 27.71 -24.06 7.07
N ARG A 47 27.62 -24.91 6.03
CA ARG A 47 28.28 -26.22 6.00
C ARG A 47 29.80 -26.08 5.96
N ASP A 48 30.29 -25.15 5.15
CA ASP A 48 31.73 -24.86 5.04
C ASP A 48 32.28 -24.34 6.38
N LEU A 49 31.57 -23.42 7.03
CA LEU A 49 31.93 -22.91 8.35
C LEU A 49 31.90 -23.99 9.43
N ALA A 50 30.87 -24.84 9.45
CA ALA A 50 30.79 -25.97 10.40
C ALA A 50 31.99 -26.92 10.23
N ARG A 51 32.39 -27.19 8.99
CA ARG A 51 33.57 -27.99 8.69
C ARG A 51 34.87 -27.31 9.13
N ALA A 52 35.04 -26.03 8.82
CA ALA A 52 36.21 -25.26 9.21
C ALA A 52 36.37 -25.19 10.74
N LYS A 53 35.27 -25.02 11.48
CA LYS A 53 35.26 -25.07 12.95
C LYS A 53 35.76 -26.41 13.48
N SER A 54 35.19 -27.51 12.99
CA SER A 54 35.59 -28.86 13.43
C SER A 54 37.05 -29.18 13.09
N LEU A 55 37.57 -28.71 11.95
CA LEU A 55 38.97 -28.90 11.57
C LEU A 55 39.91 -27.99 12.39
N SER A 56 39.47 -26.80 12.79
CA SER A 56 40.26 -25.89 13.60
C SER A 56 40.46 -26.41 15.03
N GLU A 57 39.49 -27.17 15.57
CA GLU A 57 39.60 -27.80 16.89
C GLU A 57 40.69 -28.88 16.97
N ILE A 58 41.08 -29.43 15.82
CA ILE A 58 42.15 -30.42 15.69
C ILE A 58 43.41 -29.85 15.00
N ASP A 59 43.54 -28.51 14.99
CA ASP A 59 44.65 -27.77 14.37
C ASP A 59 44.90 -28.11 12.88
N ALA A 60 43.87 -28.59 12.17
CA ALA A 60 43.97 -29.01 10.77
C ALA A 60 43.71 -27.89 9.75
N VAL A 61 43.26 -26.71 10.20
CA VAL A 61 43.11 -25.49 9.38
C VAL A 61 43.63 -24.28 10.15
N SER A 62 44.04 -23.24 9.42
CA SER A 62 44.54 -22.00 10.01
C SER A 62 43.41 -21.12 10.54
N GLN A 63 43.71 -20.25 11.51
CA GLN A 63 42.77 -19.23 12.01
C GLN A 63 42.27 -18.32 10.87
N GLN A 64 43.14 -17.98 9.92
CA GLN A 64 42.77 -17.18 8.75
C GLN A 64 41.70 -17.86 7.89
N GLU A 65 41.75 -19.19 7.72
CA GLU A 65 40.72 -19.93 6.97
C GLU A 65 39.40 -19.99 7.73
N LEU A 66 39.45 -20.15 9.06
CA LEU A 66 38.25 -20.10 9.90
C LEU A 66 37.58 -18.72 9.83
N ASP A 67 38.35 -17.65 10.00
CA ASP A 67 37.87 -16.27 9.92
C ASP A 67 37.28 -15.96 8.55
N ALA A 68 37.91 -16.44 7.47
CA ALA A 68 37.38 -16.31 6.12
C ALA A 68 36.04 -17.05 5.95
N ALA A 69 35.89 -18.24 6.54
CA ALA A 69 34.63 -18.99 6.51
C ALA A 69 33.52 -18.28 7.31
N VAL A 70 33.85 -17.68 8.46
CA VAL A 70 32.92 -16.86 9.26
C VAL A 70 32.45 -15.66 8.44
N ALA A 71 33.40 -14.87 7.92
CA ALA A 71 33.09 -13.68 7.13
C ALA A 71 32.22 -14.00 5.90
N LYS A 72 32.51 -15.11 5.21
CA LYS A 72 31.70 -15.56 4.06
C LYS A 72 30.28 -15.96 4.47
N ASN A 73 30.12 -16.63 5.62
CA ASN A 73 28.81 -16.98 6.14
C ASN A 73 27.99 -15.73 6.49
N ASP A 74 28.61 -14.76 7.17
CA ASP A 74 27.95 -13.51 7.56
C ASP A 74 27.55 -12.67 6.33
N ALA A 75 28.39 -12.63 5.30
CA ALA A 75 28.07 -11.97 4.03
C ALA A 75 26.88 -12.64 3.31
N ASN A 76 26.81 -13.97 3.32
CA ASN A 76 25.68 -14.70 2.74
C ASN A 76 24.40 -14.51 3.56
N LEU A 77 24.50 -14.41 4.89
CA LEU A 77 23.35 -14.11 5.75
C LEU A 77 22.78 -12.73 5.43
N ALA A 78 23.65 -11.72 5.34
CA ALA A 78 23.25 -10.38 4.93
C ALA A 78 22.61 -10.36 3.52
N SER A 79 23.10 -11.21 2.61
CA SER A 79 22.52 -11.36 1.27
C SER A 79 21.10 -11.95 1.30
N VAL A 80 20.84 -12.92 2.19
CA VAL A 80 19.48 -13.46 2.42
C VAL A 80 18.55 -12.36 2.95
N ASP A 81 18.99 -11.57 3.92
CA ASP A 81 18.18 -10.49 4.47
C ASP A 81 17.87 -9.40 3.44
N ALA A 82 18.84 -9.06 2.58
CA ALA A 82 18.62 -8.18 1.43
C ALA A 82 17.59 -8.79 0.45
N GLY A 83 17.70 -10.07 0.13
CA GLY A 83 16.74 -10.79 -0.71
C GLY A 83 15.33 -10.78 -0.14
N ARG A 84 15.18 -10.98 1.18
CA ARG A 84 13.88 -10.90 1.89
C ARG A 84 13.27 -9.50 1.80
N ALA A 85 14.08 -8.46 1.94
CA ALA A 85 13.63 -7.09 1.79
C ALA A 85 13.11 -6.82 0.37
N LEU A 86 13.82 -7.30 -0.66
CA LEU A 86 13.38 -7.19 -2.06
C LEU A 86 12.06 -7.91 -2.33
N VAL A 87 11.89 -9.13 -1.80
CA VAL A 87 10.61 -9.86 -1.90
C VAL A 87 9.48 -9.07 -1.25
N ARG A 88 9.71 -8.50 -0.06
CA ARG A 88 8.71 -7.68 0.65
C ARG A 88 8.32 -6.45 -0.17
N THR A 89 9.28 -5.74 -0.75
CA THR A 89 9.02 -4.60 -1.63
C THR A 89 8.21 -5.00 -2.86
N ALA A 90 8.54 -6.13 -3.51
CA ALA A 90 7.79 -6.62 -4.65
C ALA A 90 6.35 -7.03 -4.28
N GLN A 91 6.15 -7.61 -3.09
CA GLN A 91 4.81 -7.92 -2.57
C GLN A 91 3.99 -6.66 -2.30
N LEU A 92 4.60 -5.62 -1.73
CA LEU A 92 3.93 -4.33 -1.51
C LEU A 92 3.49 -3.70 -2.82
N ASN A 93 4.39 -3.71 -3.82
CA ASN A 93 4.08 -3.18 -5.14
C ASN A 93 2.93 -3.93 -5.81
N LEU A 94 2.89 -5.26 -5.69
CA LEU A 94 1.75 -6.07 -6.13
C LEU A 94 0.48 -5.78 -5.31
N GLY A 95 0.60 -5.49 -4.01
CA GLY A 95 -0.54 -5.03 -3.20
C GLY A 95 -1.13 -3.73 -3.73
N TYR A 96 -0.28 -2.78 -4.14
CA TYR A 96 -0.69 -1.48 -4.68
C TYR A 96 -1.37 -1.56 -6.06
N THR A 97 -1.31 -2.70 -6.76
CA THR A 97 -2.09 -2.88 -8.00
C THR A 97 -3.58 -3.03 -7.73
N THR A 98 -3.97 -3.27 -6.47
CA THR A 98 -5.37 -3.43 -6.06
C THR A 98 -5.80 -2.20 -5.27
N ILE A 99 -6.61 -1.35 -5.89
CA ILE A 99 -7.03 -0.08 -5.30
C ILE A 99 -8.41 -0.25 -4.68
N THR A 100 -8.50 -0.08 -3.37
CA THR A 100 -9.75 -0.20 -2.60
C THR A 100 -10.21 1.13 -2.02
N SER A 101 -11.50 1.27 -1.76
CA SER A 101 -12.04 2.46 -1.10
C SER A 101 -11.59 2.55 0.37
N PRO A 102 -10.97 3.66 0.81
CA PRO A 102 -10.63 3.88 2.21
C PRO A 102 -11.83 4.37 3.05
N ILE A 103 -12.91 4.83 2.40
CA ILE A 103 -14.09 5.41 3.05
C ILE A 103 -15.38 4.75 2.56
N ASN A 104 -16.47 4.94 3.32
CA ASN A 104 -17.82 4.69 2.83
C ASN A 104 -18.28 5.94 2.08
N GLY A 105 -18.80 5.78 0.86
CA GLY A 105 -19.18 6.94 0.07
C GLY A 105 -19.76 6.57 -1.28
N VAL A 106 -19.82 7.57 -2.15
CA VAL A 106 -20.23 7.40 -3.54
C VAL A 106 -19.03 7.59 -4.44
N MET A 107 -18.84 6.66 -5.37
CA MET A 107 -17.80 6.78 -6.39
C MET A 107 -18.19 7.84 -7.40
N GLY A 108 -17.34 8.86 -7.56
CA GLY A 108 -17.48 9.87 -8.60
C GLY A 108 -17.17 9.31 -9.99
N ARG A 109 -17.05 10.21 -10.96
CA ARG A 109 -16.70 9.85 -12.33
C ARG A 109 -15.30 9.22 -12.38
N ALA A 110 -15.12 8.15 -13.14
CA ALA A 110 -13.80 7.64 -13.46
C ALA A 110 -13.15 8.62 -14.47
N GLN A 111 -12.01 9.19 -14.10
CA GLN A 111 -11.31 10.12 -15.00
C GLN A 111 -10.49 9.39 -16.08
N LEU A 112 -10.34 8.07 -15.96
CA LEU A 112 -9.60 7.23 -16.89
C LEU A 112 -10.52 6.25 -17.62
N ARG A 113 -10.25 6.05 -18.91
CA ARG A 113 -10.88 4.98 -19.71
C ARG A 113 -10.27 3.64 -19.35
N LEU A 114 -11.04 2.56 -19.46
CA LEU A 114 -10.51 1.20 -19.37
C LEU A 114 -9.37 1.02 -20.39
N GLY A 115 -8.23 0.50 -19.92
CA GLY A 115 -7.01 0.32 -20.73
C GLY A 115 -6.09 1.56 -20.79
N GLY A 116 -6.42 2.65 -20.10
CA GLY A 116 -5.53 3.80 -19.95
C GLY A 116 -4.31 3.46 -19.09
N LEU A 117 -3.14 4.00 -19.48
CA LEU A 117 -1.92 3.89 -18.67
C LEU A 117 -2.06 4.71 -17.40
N VAL A 118 -1.82 4.07 -16.25
CA VAL A 118 -1.77 4.73 -14.95
C VAL A 118 -0.32 4.93 -14.56
N THR A 119 0.04 6.18 -14.29
CA THR A 119 1.35 6.50 -13.70
C THR A 119 1.16 6.82 -12.22
N ALA A 120 1.96 6.19 -11.38
CA ALA A 120 1.92 6.42 -9.93
C ALA A 120 2.09 7.91 -9.60
N ASN A 121 1.30 8.40 -8.63
CA ASN A 121 1.34 9.77 -8.10
C ASN A 121 0.98 10.92 -9.06
N SER A 122 0.59 10.65 -10.30
CA SER A 122 0.21 11.72 -11.25
C SER A 122 -1.21 11.59 -11.80
N THR A 123 -1.76 10.38 -11.80
CA THR A 123 -3.08 10.13 -12.40
C THR A 123 -4.15 10.02 -11.32
N VAL A 124 -5.05 11.00 -11.25
CA VAL A 124 -6.26 10.89 -10.42
C VAL A 124 -7.20 9.89 -11.11
N LEU A 125 -7.53 8.80 -10.42
CA LEU A 125 -8.36 7.73 -10.98
C LEU A 125 -9.86 8.01 -10.81
N THR A 126 -10.25 8.44 -9.61
CA THR A 126 -11.62 8.85 -9.28
C THR A 126 -11.62 9.70 -8.01
N THR A 127 -12.72 10.40 -7.76
CA THR A 127 -12.98 11.12 -6.50
C THR A 127 -14.08 10.39 -5.74
N LEU A 128 -13.84 10.09 -4.46
CA LEU A 128 -14.85 9.51 -3.58
C LEU A 128 -15.51 10.62 -2.76
N TYR A 129 -16.84 10.61 -2.68
CA TYR A 129 -17.60 11.55 -1.87
C TYR A 129 -18.13 10.86 -0.62
N GLU A 130 -17.73 11.35 0.56
CA GLU A 130 -18.29 10.90 1.83
C GLU A 130 -19.76 11.34 1.93
N THR A 131 -20.65 10.41 2.27
CA THR A 131 -22.11 10.68 2.29
C THR A 131 -22.64 10.99 3.70
N ASP A 132 -21.85 10.77 4.74
CA ASP A 132 -22.32 10.85 6.13
C ASP A 132 -22.31 12.28 6.71
N ARG A 133 -21.44 13.16 6.19
CA ARG A 133 -21.31 14.56 6.66
C ARG A 133 -21.11 15.51 5.49
N MET A 134 -21.96 16.53 5.39
CA MET A 134 -21.86 17.57 4.37
C MET A 134 -21.55 18.92 5.03
N TYR A 135 -20.43 19.52 4.67
CA TYR A 135 -20.06 20.85 5.15
C TYR A 135 -20.64 21.92 4.21
N VAL A 136 -21.34 22.90 4.79
CA VAL A 136 -21.82 24.08 4.06
C VAL A 136 -21.00 25.27 4.52
N ASN A 137 -20.11 25.76 3.67
CA ASN A 137 -19.38 27.00 3.91
C ASN A 137 -20.16 28.17 3.32
N PHE A 138 -20.48 29.16 4.13
CA PHE A 138 -21.06 30.42 3.66
C PHE A 138 -20.21 31.60 4.14
N SER A 139 -20.02 32.59 3.27
CA SER A 139 -19.30 33.82 3.59
C SER A 139 -20.29 34.88 4.06
N ILE A 140 -20.09 35.41 5.26
CA ILE A 140 -20.90 36.50 5.83
C ILE A 140 -20.08 37.79 5.78
N SER A 141 -20.68 38.89 5.32
CA SER A 141 -20.04 40.21 5.40
C SER A 141 -19.98 40.69 6.86
N GLU A 142 -18.93 41.41 7.24
CA GLU A 142 -18.72 41.87 8.63
C GLU A 142 -19.92 42.65 9.21
N GLN A 143 -20.60 43.44 8.39
CA GLN A 143 -21.82 44.16 8.77
C GLN A 143 -22.96 43.22 9.20
N ARG A 144 -23.00 42.01 8.63
CA ARG A 144 -24.01 40.98 8.90
C ARG A 144 -23.59 40.04 10.03
N LEU A 145 -22.30 40.00 10.36
CA LEU A 145 -21.77 39.32 11.55
C LEU A 145 -22.20 40.03 12.85
N LEU A 146 -22.19 41.37 12.84
CA LEU A 146 -22.62 42.18 13.99
C LEU A 146 -24.11 41.97 14.33
N THR A 147 -24.96 41.80 13.32
CA THR A 147 -26.39 41.50 13.50
C THR A 147 -26.67 40.04 13.91
N LEU A 148 -25.75 39.12 13.65
CA LEU A 148 -25.81 37.74 14.12
C LEU A 148 -25.34 37.59 15.58
N HIS A 149 -24.44 38.45 16.04
CA HIS A 149 -23.95 38.42 17.42
C HIS A 149 -24.96 39.01 18.43
N ASP A 150 -25.79 39.96 17.99
CA ASP A 150 -26.82 40.61 18.81
C ASP A 150 -28.20 39.93 18.75
N GLY A 151 -28.37 38.93 17.88
CA GLY A 151 -29.62 38.19 17.68
C GLY A 151 -29.54 36.77 18.22
N ARG A 152 -30.19 36.53 19.38
CA ARG A 152 -30.48 35.23 20.00
C ARG A 152 -30.56 34.05 19.01
N ALA A 153 -29.94 32.93 19.42
CA ALA A 153 -30.23 31.56 19.02
C ALA A 153 -31.54 31.40 18.22
N ALA A 154 -31.45 31.52 16.91
CA ALA A 154 -32.52 31.13 16.01
C ALA A 154 -32.28 29.67 15.66
N GLU A 155 -33.04 28.83 16.35
CA GLU A 155 -33.33 27.45 16.02
C GLU A 155 -33.86 27.38 14.57
N TYR A 156 -32.98 27.14 13.59
CA TYR A 156 -33.43 26.81 12.23
C TYR A 156 -33.82 25.34 12.21
N GLY A 157 -35.08 25.11 12.57
CA GLY A 157 -35.75 23.82 12.58
C GLY A 157 -35.65 23.10 11.24
N LEU A 158 -35.24 21.85 11.34
CA LEU A 158 -35.14 20.89 10.26
C LEU A 158 -36.52 20.23 10.03
N VAL A 159 -37.59 21.00 9.76
CA VAL A 159 -38.90 20.40 9.42
C VAL A 159 -39.79 21.39 8.64
N ALA A 160 -39.96 21.18 7.32
CA ALA A 160 -41.23 21.39 6.59
C ALA A 160 -41.00 21.27 5.07
N GLY A 161 -41.38 20.12 4.50
CA GLY A 161 -41.35 19.95 3.04
C GLY A 161 -41.83 18.60 2.52
N LEU A 162 -42.69 17.89 3.26
CA LEU A 162 -43.38 16.70 2.75
C LEU A 162 -44.86 16.80 3.13
N ARG A 163 -45.64 17.46 2.28
CA ARG A 163 -47.08 17.24 2.17
C ARG A 163 -47.54 17.43 0.72
N SER A 164 -48.11 16.34 0.22
CA SER A 164 -49.07 16.19 -0.87
C SER A 164 -50.03 17.37 -1.06
N ALA A 165 -50.32 17.73 -2.31
CA ALA A 165 -51.62 17.43 -2.95
C ALA A 165 -51.68 18.03 -4.37
N GLY A 166 -52.29 17.28 -5.27
CA GLY A 166 -52.47 17.57 -6.69
C GLY A 166 -52.73 16.27 -7.41
#